data_AF-A0A7Y4MF62-F1
#
_entry.id   AF-A0A7Y4MF62-F1
#
_cell.length_a   1.000
_cell.length_b   1.000
_cell.length_c   1.000
_cell.angle_alpha   90.00
_cell.angle_beta   90.00
_cell.angle_gamma   90.00
#
_symmetry.space_group_name_H-M   'P 1'
#
loop_
_entity.id
_entity.type
_entity.pdbx_description
1 polymer ?
#
loop_
_entity_poly.entity_id
_entity_poly.type
_entity_poly.pdbx_seq_one_letter_code
_entity_poly.pdbx_strand_id
1 'polypeptide(L)'
;MVTCSDGLPFPADTVASGGIQVDPQETEAIFTALADLKEVGGIDAPMPLQQADVEEVNRAVLWMDDATAERSLGLLISPSNSADFSLETDWYVVLGRQGEQLRATSWQSSCSARPALTEGDMWATLALSPDTSTPEDKTVNLRVSEADCTGARDPAPFLATEPVVLETEDEVTVYWTSQLIQGGADCPSNPWVERTLQLDQVLGDRTLLDGSTWPPAPITLETANN
;
A
#
# COMPACT_ATOMS: atom_id res chain seq x y z
N MET A 1 -0.41 2.65 -11.21
CA MET A 1 -1.36 1.79 -10.48
C MET A 1 -0.88 1.68 -9.05
N VAL A 2 -1.80 1.72 -8.10
CA VAL A 2 -1.56 1.52 -6.67
C VAL A 2 -2.41 0.35 -6.18
N THR A 3 -2.07 -0.23 -5.04
CA THR A 3 -2.86 -1.24 -4.37
C THR A 3 -2.96 -0.94 -2.87
N CYS A 4 -4.02 -1.45 -2.24
CA CYS A 4 -4.23 -1.41 -0.79
C CYS A 4 -4.07 -2.82 -0.24
N SER A 5 -3.05 -3.06 0.60
CA SER A 5 -2.84 -4.37 1.22
C SER A 5 -2.92 -5.51 0.16
N ASP A 6 -3.76 -6.52 0.39
CA ASP A 6 -4.00 -7.65 -0.52
C ASP A 6 -5.05 -7.36 -1.62
N GLY A 7 -5.39 -6.10 -1.86
CA GLY A 7 -6.37 -5.68 -2.86
C GLY A 7 -5.86 -5.76 -4.30
N LEU A 8 -6.78 -5.62 -5.26
CA LEU A 8 -6.40 -5.48 -6.66
C LEU A 8 -5.83 -4.09 -6.95
N PRO A 9 -4.87 -3.98 -7.89
CA PRO A 9 -4.38 -2.69 -8.36
C PRO A 9 -5.46 -1.80 -8.98
N PHE A 10 -5.41 -0.50 -8.70
CA PHE A 10 -6.27 0.53 -9.29
C PHE A 10 -5.48 1.80 -9.68
N PRO A 11 -6.01 2.65 -10.58
CA PRO A 11 -5.42 3.95 -10.86
C PRO A 11 -5.40 4.87 -9.63
N ALA A 12 -4.31 5.60 -9.40
CA ALA A 12 -4.20 6.44 -8.19
C ALA A 12 -5.21 7.61 -8.17
N ASP A 13 -5.63 8.08 -9.35
CA ASP A 13 -6.63 9.12 -9.53
C ASP A 13 -8.07 8.66 -9.26
N THR A 14 -8.33 7.35 -9.13
CA THR A 14 -9.64 6.79 -8.76
C THR A 14 -10.18 7.40 -7.47
N VAL A 15 -9.32 7.70 -6.50
CA VAL A 15 -9.73 8.30 -5.22
C VAL A 15 -10.18 9.75 -5.43
N ALA A 16 -9.40 10.52 -6.21
CA ALA A 16 -9.71 11.90 -6.54
C ALA A 16 -10.98 12.03 -7.41
N SER A 17 -11.36 10.99 -8.14
CA SER A 17 -12.61 10.93 -8.91
C SER A 17 -13.82 10.44 -8.09
N GLY A 18 -13.66 10.17 -6.80
CA GLY A 18 -14.73 9.66 -5.93
C GLY A 18 -15.03 8.16 -6.11
N GLY A 19 -14.10 7.41 -6.69
CA GLY A 19 -14.24 5.98 -6.96
C GLY A 19 -14.79 5.63 -8.34
N ILE A 20 -14.81 4.34 -8.62
CA ILE A 20 -15.39 3.74 -9.82
C ILE A 20 -16.93 3.80 -9.71
N GLN A 21 -17.58 4.12 -10.82
CA GLN A 21 -19.04 4.07 -10.91
C GLN A 21 -19.53 2.62 -10.93
N VAL A 22 -20.42 2.30 -10.01
CA VAL A 22 -21.08 1.00 -9.90
C VAL A 22 -22.56 1.11 -10.27
N ASP A 23 -23.14 0.03 -10.77
CA ASP A 23 -24.55 0.03 -11.12
C ASP A 23 -25.44 0.07 -9.84
N PRO A 24 -26.75 0.40 -9.98
CA PRO A 24 -27.64 0.51 -8.84
C PRO A 24 -27.83 -0.79 -8.05
N GLN A 25 -27.78 -1.95 -8.70
CA GLN A 25 -27.93 -3.24 -8.03
C GLN A 25 -26.70 -3.51 -7.16
N GLU A 26 -25.51 -3.24 -7.69
CA GLU A 26 -24.26 -3.36 -6.94
C GLU A 26 -24.19 -2.36 -5.79
N THR A 27 -24.68 -1.13 -6.00
CA THR A 27 -24.77 -0.11 -4.95
C THR A 27 -25.62 -0.60 -3.76
N GLU A 28 -26.76 -1.23 -4.04
CA GLU A 28 -27.64 -1.79 -3.00
C GLU A 28 -27.00 -2.98 -2.27
N ALA A 29 -26.26 -3.81 -3.01
CA ALA A 29 -25.52 -4.94 -2.43
C ALA A 29 -24.39 -4.45 -1.50
N ILE A 30 -23.64 -3.43 -1.89
CA ILE A 30 -22.63 -2.77 -1.04
C ILE A 30 -23.30 -2.20 0.21
N PHE A 31 -24.42 -1.49 0.05
CA PHE A 31 -25.15 -0.91 1.17
C PHE A 31 -25.58 -1.98 2.19
N THR A 32 -26.19 -3.06 1.70
CA THR A 32 -26.60 -4.19 2.54
C THR A 32 -25.40 -4.80 3.27
N ALA A 33 -24.27 -5.01 2.58
CA ALA A 33 -23.06 -5.57 3.18
C ALA A 33 -22.45 -4.66 4.27
N LEU A 34 -22.50 -3.33 4.10
CA LEU A 34 -22.03 -2.38 5.11
C LEU A 34 -22.97 -2.31 6.32
N ALA A 35 -24.28 -2.44 6.12
CA ALA A 35 -25.26 -2.55 7.20
C ALA A 35 -25.03 -3.84 8.01
N ASP A 36 -24.83 -4.97 7.35
CA ASP A 36 -24.47 -6.23 7.99
C ASP A 36 -23.14 -6.11 8.75
N LEU A 37 -22.12 -5.45 8.17
CA LEU A 37 -20.84 -5.19 8.84
C LEU A 37 -21.02 -4.33 10.10
N LYS A 38 -21.85 -3.28 10.05
CA LYS A 38 -22.16 -2.43 11.20
C LYS A 38 -22.84 -3.24 12.32
N GLU A 39 -23.83 -4.05 11.97
CA GLU A 39 -24.58 -4.87 12.94
C GLU A 39 -23.69 -5.94 13.57
N VAL A 40 -22.97 -6.72 12.76
CA VAL A 40 -22.15 -7.84 13.22
C VAL A 40 -20.88 -7.36 13.91
N GLY A 41 -20.23 -6.32 13.39
CA GLY A 41 -18.98 -5.79 13.92
C GLY A 41 -19.17 -4.99 15.22
N GLY A 42 -20.32 -4.32 15.41
CA GLY A 42 -20.59 -3.52 16.61
C GLY A 42 -19.48 -2.50 16.90
N ILE A 43 -18.79 -2.65 18.04
CA ILE A 43 -17.68 -1.76 18.43
C ILE A 43 -16.39 -1.98 17.61
N ASP A 44 -16.29 -3.10 16.90
CA ASP A 44 -15.14 -3.45 16.05
C ASP A 44 -15.37 -3.09 14.57
N ALA A 45 -16.57 -2.60 14.22
CA ALA A 45 -16.87 -2.12 12.88
C ALA A 45 -16.03 -0.86 12.55
N PRO A 46 -15.79 -0.53 11.27
CA PRO A 46 -15.17 0.73 10.89
C PRO A 46 -15.82 1.96 11.54
N MET A 47 -14.99 2.89 12.04
CA MET A 47 -15.46 4.05 12.80
C MET A 47 -16.55 4.88 12.10
N PRO A 48 -16.50 5.15 10.76
CA PRO A 48 -17.61 5.82 10.08
C PRO A 48 -18.96 5.11 10.24
N LEU A 49 -18.98 3.78 10.21
CA LEU A 49 -20.21 2.99 10.39
C LEU A 49 -20.69 2.98 11.85
N GLN A 50 -19.78 3.12 12.82
CA GLN A 50 -20.18 3.23 14.23
C GLN A 50 -20.87 4.56 14.54
N GLN A 51 -20.47 5.63 13.84
CA GLN A 51 -20.85 7.01 14.18
C GLN A 51 -22.06 7.53 13.42
N ALA A 52 -22.43 6.90 12.32
CA ALA A 52 -23.49 7.36 11.43
C ALA A 52 -24.31 6.18 10.87
N ASP A 53 -25.48 6.48 10.33
CA ASP A 53 -26.23 5.48 9.55
C ASP A 53 -25.52 5.20 8.23
N VAL A 54 -25.68 3.99 7.69
CA VAL A 54 -24.91 3.53 6.52
C VAL A 54 -25.19 4.39 5.30
N GLU A 55 -26.38 4.98 5.24
CA GLU A 55 -26.84 5.90 4.19
C GLU A 55 -26.07 7.22 4.21
N GLU A 56 -25.56 7.62 5.37
CA GLU A 56 -24.82 8.86 5.57
C GLU A 56 -23.32 8.65 5.32
N VAL A 57 -22.83 7.42 5.36
CA VAL A 57 -21.40 7.11 5.16
C VAL A 57 -21.02 7.29 3.70
N ASN A 58 -20.02 8.15 3.48
CA ASN A 58 -19.41 8.35 2.18
C ASN A 58 -18.64 7.08 1.79
N ARG A 59 -18.75 6.68 0.52
CA ARG A 59 -18.08 5.49 -0.02
C ARG A 59 -17.49 5.75 -1.41
N ALA A 60 -16.32 5.17 -1.67
CA ALA A 60 -15.67 5.18 -2.99
C ALA A 60 -15.14 3.78 -3.31
N VAL A 61 -15.64 3.16 -4.39
CA VAL A 61 -15.17 1.86 -4.86
C VAL A 61 -13.84 2.06 -5.59
N LEU A 62 -12.79 1.35 -5.18
CA LEU A 62 -11.44 1.49 -5.72
C LEU A 62 -11.17 0.50 -6.85
N TRP A 63 -11.65 -0.73 -6.70
CA TRP A 63 -11.47 -1.83 -7.65
C TRP A 63 -12.61 -2.85 -7.49
N MET A 64 -12.84 -3.63 -8.53
CA MET A 64 -13.74 -4.79 -8.52
C MET A 64 -13.10 -5.94 -9.32
N ASP A 65 -13.17 -7.15 -8.78
CA ASP A 65 -12.83 -8.38 -9.50
C ASP A 65 -14.08 -9.01 -10.09
N ASP A 66 -14.31 -8.78 -11.38
CA ASP A 66 -15.41 -9.41 -12.12
C ASP A 66 -14.95 -10.67 -12.88
N ALA A 67 -13.66 -11.02 -12.81
CA ALA A 67 -13.10 -12.11 -13.58
C ALA A 67 -13.35 -13.48 -12.93
N THR A 68 -13.59 -13.51 -11.63
CA THR A 68 -13.78 -14.74 -10.86
C THR A 68 -15.24 -14.93 -10.44
N ALA A 69 -15.62 -16.17 -10.15
CA ALA A 69 -16.92 -16.46 -9.52
C ALA A 69 -17.00 -15.90 -8.08
N GLU A 70 -15.84 -15.62 -7.48
CA GLU A 70 -15.67 -15.08 -6.12
C GLU A 70 -15.50 -13.56 -6.18
N ARG A 71 -16.47 -12.89 -6.85
CA ARG A 71 -16.48 -11.45 -7.04
C ARG A 71 -16.14 -10.73 -5.73
N SER A 72 -15.14 -9.85 -5.79
CA SER A 72 -14.72 -9.04 -4.65
C SER A 72 -14.53 -7.60 -5.08
N LEU A 73 -14.62 -6.68 -4.12
CA LEU A 73 -14.37 -5.27 -4.35
C LEU A 73 -13.72 -4.63 -3.13
N GLY A 74 -12.87 -3.65 -3.37
CA GLY A 74 -12.28 -2.81 -2.34
C GLY A 74 -12.89 -1.42 -2.38
N LEU A 75 -13.20 -0.86 -1.22
CA LEU A 75 -13.77 0.47 -1.10
C LEU A 75 -13.17 1.24 0.07
N LEU A 76 -13.10 2.57 -0.07
CA LEU A 76 -12.93 3.48 1.05
C LEU A 76 -14.29 3.85 1.62
N ILE A 77 -14.35 3.98 2.93
CA ILE A 77 -15.47 4.60 3.63
C ILE A 77 -14.97 5.70 4.55
N SER A 78 -15.69 6.82 4.55
CA SER A 78 -15.34 8.01 5.32
C SER A 78 -16.58 8.62 6.00
N PRO A 79 -16.39 9.43 7.05
CA PRO A 79 -17.49 10.14 7.69
C PRO A 79 -18.28 10.99 6.70
N SER A 80 -19.58 11.18 6.95
CA SER A 80 -20.50 11.95 6.10
C SER A 80 -20.07 13.40 5.86
N ASN A 81 -19.33 13.97 6.81
CA ASN A 81 -18.80 15.33 6.74
C ASN A 81 -17.41 15.44 6.08
N SER A 82 -16.84 14.34 5.57
CA SER A 82 -15.62 14.40 4.78
C SER A 82 -15.90 15.03 3.41
N ALA A 83 -15.04 15.95 3.00
CA ALA A 83 -15.14 16.60 1.69
C ALA A 83 -14.56 15.73 0.56
N ASP A 84 -13.53 14.95 0.87
CA ASP A 84 -12.77 14.13 -0.07
C ASP A 84 -12.39 12.78 0.56
N PHE A 85 -11.97 11.83 -0.27
CA PHE A 85 -11.41 10.56 0.18
C PHE A 85 -9.88 10.62 0.30
N SER A 86 -9.33 9.85 1.24
CA SER A 86 -7.90 9.75 1.52
C SER A 86 -7.48 8.30 1.77
N LEU A 87 -6.45 7.85 1.04
CA LEU A 87 -5.87 6.51 1.21
C LEU A 87 -5.14 6.35 2.56
N GLU A 88 -4.77 7.45 3.21
CA GLU A 88 -4.02 7.45 4.45
C GLU A 88 -4.92 7.42 5.69
N THR A 89 -6.13 7.99 5.59
CA THR A 89 -6.97 8.25 6.76
C THR A 89 -8.34 7.60 6.70
N ASP A 90 -8.85 7.25 5.52
CA ASP A 90 -10.16 6.62 5.39
C ASP A 90 -10.06 5.11 5.52
N TRP A 91 -11.13 4.53 6.06
CA TRP A 91 -11.18 3.09 6.29
C TRP A 91 -11.25 2.36 4.97
N TYR A 92 -10.36 1.40 4.79
CA TYR A 92 -10.38 0.51 3.66
C TYR A 92 -11.11 -0.77 4.04
N VAL A 93 -12.11 -1.13 3.25
CA VAL A 93 -12.95 -2.32 3.43
C VAL A 93 -12.84 -3.18 2.17
N VAL A 94 -12.76 -4.49 2.35
CA VAL A 94 -12.89 -5.46 1.25
C VAL A 94 -14.18 -6.23 1.45
N LEU A 95 -15.01 -6.22 0.40
CA LEU A 95 -16.21 -7.06 0.34
C LEU A 95 -15.95 -8.21 -0.62
N GLY A 96 -16.30 -9.42 -0.21
CA GLY A 96 -16.23 -10.62 -1.03
C GLY A 96 -17.60 -11.30 -1.12
N ARG A 97 -17.89 -11.93 -2.26
CA ARG A 97 -19.12 -12.68 -2.45
C ARG A 97 -19.10 -13.98 -1.65
N GLN A 98 -20.08 -14.15 -0.76
CA GLN A 98 -20.34 -15.38 -0.02
C GLN A 98 -21.74 -15.89 -0.38
N GLY A 99 -21.78 -16.84 -1.32
CA GLY A 99 -23.04 -17.28 -1.94
C GLY A 99 -23.64 -16.17 -2.81
N GLU A 100 -24.86 -15.72 -2.47
CA GLU A 100 -25.55 -14.64 -3.21
C GLU A 100 -25.36 -13.25 -2.60
N GLN A 101 -24.61 -13.13 -1.50
CA GLN A 101 -24.46 -11.87 -0.76
C GLN A 101 -23.02 -11.38 -0.81
N LEU A 102 -22.83 -10.07 -0.88
CA LEU A 102 -21.57 -9.45 -0.52
C LEU A 102 -21.44 -9.42 1.00
N ARG A 103 -20.25 -9.73 1.51
CA ARG A 103 -19.92 -9.62 2.94
C ARG A 103 -18.52 -9.05 3.10
N ALA A 104 -18.32 -8.29 4.17
CA ALA A 104 -16.99 -7.83 4.53
C ALA A 104 -16.08 -9.02 4.85
N THR A 105 -14.96 -9.10 4.15
CA THR A 105 -13.92 -10.12 4.36
C THR A 105 -12.76 -9.57 5.17
N SER A 106 -12.50 -8.27 5.07
CA SER A 106 -11.52 -7.55 5.88
C SER A 106 -11.83 -6.06 5.94
N TRP A 107 -11.31 -5.39 6.95
CA TRP A 107 -11.31 -3.93 7.06
C TRP A 107 -10.13 -3.45 7.90
N GLN A 108 -9.64 -2.25 7.60
CA GLN A 108 -8.51 -1.60 8.26
C GLN A 108 -8.67 -0.08 8.24
N SER A 109 -7.99 0.61 9.15
CA SER A 109 -8.17 2.06 9.37
C SER A 109 -7.60 2.96 8.27
N SER A 110 -6.85 2.40 7.31
CA SER A 110 -6.31 3.09 6.14
C SER A 110 -6.07 2.10 4.99
N CYS A 111 -5.90 2.56 3.76
CA CYS A 111 -5.50 1.69 2.65
C CYS A 111 -4.05 1.23 2.77
N SER A 112 -3.18 2.05 3.38
CA SER A 112 -1.72 1.85 3.36
C SER A 112 -1.23 1.63 1.92
N ALA A 113 -1.61 2.56 1.04
CA ALA A 113 -1.41 2.43 -0.39
C ALA A 113 0.07 2.25 -0.73
N ARG A 114 0.33 1.37 -1.69
CA ARG A 114 1.65 1.16 -2.29
C ARG A 114 1.51 1.10 -3.80
N PRO A 115 2.56 1.37 -4.59
CA PRO A 115 2.51 1.03 -6.01
C PRO A 115 2.21 -0.47 -6.20
N ALA A 116 1.55 -0.81 -7.29
CA ALA A 116 1.31 -2.21 -7.61
C ALA A 116 2.59 -2.85 -8.17
N LEU A 117 2.99 -3.99 -7.62
CA LEU A 117 4.12 -4.78 -8.10
C LEU A 117 3.71 -5.72 -9.24
N THR A 118 4.71 -6.15 -10.00
CA THR A 118 4.60 -7.29 -10.93
C THR A 118 4.48 -8.61 -10.18
N GLU A 119 3.83 -9.59 -10.80
CA GLU A 119 3.67 -10.92 -10.21
C GLU A 119 5.04 -11.55 -9.90
N GLY A 120 5.21 -12.03 -8.67
CA GLY A 120 6.44 -12.68 -8.20
C GLY A 120 7.42 -11.77 -7.46
N ASP A 121 7.15 -10.46 -7.41
CA ASP A 121 7.94 -9.50 -6.66
C ASP A 121 7.30 -9.16 -5.31
N MET A 122 8.14 -8.89 -4.32
CA MET A 122 7.77 -8.32 -3.03
C MET A 122 8.57 -7.04 -2.77
N TRP A 123 8.04 -6.17 -1.91
CA TRP A 123 8.73 -4.93 -1.55
C TRP A 123 9.97 -5.20 -0.71
N ALA A 124 10.98 -4.36 -0.88
CA ALA A 124 12.09 -4.23 0.04
C ALA A 124 11.99 -2.91 0.81
N THR A 125 12.46 -2.92 2.04
CA THR A 125 12.57 -1.73 2.89
C THR A 125 13.91 -1.04 2.61
N LEU A 126 13.89 0.28 2.54
CA LEU A 126 15.06 1.12 2.36
C LEU A 126 15.40 1.90 3.62
N ALA A 127 16.69 2.09 3.87
CA ALA A 127 17.21 3.01 4.86
C ALA A 127 18.49 3.68 4.34
N LEU A 128 18.77 4.89 4.82
CA LEU A 128 20.06 5.52 4.56
C LEU A 128 21.17 4.71 5.24
N SER A 129 22.30 4.54 4.55
CA SER A 129 23.51 4.03 5.19
C SER A 129 24.05 5.08 6.18
N PRO A 130 24.71 4.68 7.29
CA PRO A 130 25.32 5.63 8.22
C PRO A 130 26.37 6.53 7.55
N ASP A 131 27.01 6.03 6.49
CA ASP A 131 27.92 6.79 5.65
C ASP A 131 27.12 7.81 4.83
N THR A 132 27.23 9.08 5.23
CA THR A 132 26.40 10.15 4.68
C THR A 132 26.89 10.55 3.29
N SER A 133 26.02 10.39 2.29
CA SER A 133 26.22 11.02 0.98
C SER A 133 26.10 12.53 1.08
N THR A 134 26.91 13.26 0.34
CA THR A 134 26.85 14.72 0.27
C THR A 134 26.03 15.18 -0.95
N PRO A 135 25.53 16.43 -0.96
CA PRO A 135 24.84 17.00 -2.12
C PRO A 135 25.65 16.91 -3.43
N GLU A 136 26.98 16.86 -3.36
CA GLU A 136 27.85 16.76 -4.53
C GLU A 136 27.98 15.32 -5.07
N ASP A 137 27.50 14.33 -4.33
CA ASP A 137 27.62 12.93 -4.71
C ASP A 137 26.60 12.54 -5.79
N LYS A 138 27.06 11.73 -6.74
CA LYS A 138 26.18 10.97 -7.66
C LYS A 138 25.90 9.56 -7.17
N THR A 139 26.40 9.21 -6.00
CA THR A 139 26.30 7.87 -5.44
C THR A 139 25.74 7.97 -4.04
N VAL A 140 24.67 7.25 -3.79
CA VAL A 140 24.05 7.18 -2.47
C VAL A 140 24.17 5.78 -1.92
N ASN A 141 24.68 5.65 -0.69
CA ASN A 141 24.74 4.35 -0.03
C ASN A 141 23.46 4.13 0.76
N LEU A 142 22.78 3.04 0.45
CA LEU A 142 21.54 2.62 1.07
C LEU A 142 21.70 1.25 1.71
N ARG A 143 20.97 1.05 2.79
CA ARG A 143 20.69 -0.27 3.35
C ARG A 143 19.37 -0.76 2.77
N VAL A 144 19.35 -2.01 2.33
CA VAL A 144 18.16 -2.67 1.77
C VAL A 144 17.89 -3.95 2.55
N SER A 145 16.63 -4.20 2.90
CA SER A 145 16.18 -5.42 3.56
C SER A 145 14.85 -5.88 2.96
N GLU A 146 14.54 -7.16 3.05
CA GLU A 146 13.25 -7.69 2.60
C GLU A 146 12.14 -7.22 3.55
N ALA A 147 10.99 -6.75 3.01
CA ALA A 147 9.91 -6.22 3.85
C ALA A 147 9.15 -7.32 4.60
N ASP A 148 8.95 -8.48 3.96
CA ASP A 148 8.21 -9.61 4.54
C ASP A 148 9.15 -10.65 5.17
N CYS A 149 8.57 -11.59 5.89
CA CYS A 149 9.33 -12.61 6.62
C CYS A 149 10.06 -13.56 5.68
N THR A 150 11.37 -13.69 5.88
CA THR A 150 12.24 -14.45 4.97
C THR A 150 13.12 -15.49 5.63
N GLY A 151 12.81 -15.84 6.89
CA GLY A 151 13.58 -16.84 7.65
C GLY A 151 15.01 -16.37 7.97
N ALA A 152 15.25 -15.06 8.02
CA ALA A 152 16.56 -14.45 8.20
C ALA A 152 17.62 -14.89 7.15
N ARG A 153 17.19 -15.19 5.92
CA ARG A 153 18.13 -15.44 4.82
C ARG A 153 18.94 -14.18 4.50
N ASP A 154 20.10 -14.39 3.88
CA ASP A 154 20.81 -13.28 3.23
C ASP A 154 19.93 -12.74 2.09
N PRO A 155 19.51 -11.46 2.11
CA PRO A 155 18.63 -10.92 1.08
C PRO A 155 19.37 -10.66 -0.24
N ALA A 156 20.71 -10.53 -0.23
CA ALA A 156 21.47 -10.07 -1.38
C ALA A 156 21.22 -10.86 -2.68
N PRO A 157 21.07 -12.19 -2.68
CA PRO A 157 20.79 -12.98 -3.88
C PRO A 157 19.35 -12.86 -4.41
N PHE A 158 18.43 -12.32 -3.61
CA PHE A 158 17.00 -12.31 -3.91
C PHE A 158 16.46 -10.91 -4.26
N LEU A 159 17.17 -9.86 -3.83
CA LEU A 159 16.91 -8.50 -4.27
C LEU A 159 17.08 -8.38 -5.79
N ALA A 160 16.25 -7.55 -6.41
CA ALA A 160 16.45 -7.13 -7.80
C ALA A 160 17.88 -6.62 -8.00
N THR A 161 18.47 -6.84 -9.18
CA THR A 161 19.86 -6.42 -9.42
C THR A 161 19.99 -4.90 -9.41
N GLU A 162 19.03 -4.20 -10.00
CA GLU A 162 18.99 -2.75 -10.08
C GLU A 162 17.74 -2.20 -9.37
N PRO A 163 17.84 -1.02 -8.73
CA PRO A 163 16.68 -0.31 -8.23
C PRO A 163 15.84 0.23 -9.39
N VAL A 164 14.59 0.58 -9.09
CA VAL A 164 13.88 1.54 -9.91
C VAL A 164 14.11 2.93 -9.34
N VAL A 165 14.54 3.86 -10.20
CA VAL A 165 14.91 5.22 -9.84
C VAL A 165 14.18 6.18 -10.75
N LEU A 166 13.49 7.16 -10.16
CA LEU A 166 12.86 8.27 -10.86
C LEU A 166 13.47 9.57 -10.33
N GLU A 167 14.24 10.24 -11.19
CA GLU A 167 14.85 11.53 -10.88
C GLU A 167 14.04 12.68 -11.48
N THR A 168 13.72 13.67 -10.66
CA THR A 168 13.19 14.97 -11.07
C THR A 168 14.17 16.08 -10.67
N GLU A 169 13.80 17.34 -10.94
CA GLU A 169 14.60 18.49 -10.54
C GLU A 169 14.67 18.66 -9.00
N ASP A 170 13.62 18.22 -8.29
CA ASP A 170 13.47 18.45 -6.84
C ASP A 170 13.60 17.17 -6.00
N GLU A 171 13.45 16.00 -6.61
CA GLU A 171 13.31 14.72 -5.90
C GLU A 171 14.00 13.56 -6.62
N VAL A 172 14.42 12.57 -5.83
CA VAL A 172 14.87 11.26 -6.29
C VAL A 172 14.01 10.22 -5.60
N THR A 173 13.09 9.60 -6.32
CA THR A 173 12.28 8.49 -5.79
C THR A 173 12.92 7.17 -6.17
N VAL A 174 13.21 6.33 -5.17
CA VAL A 174 13.83 5.03 -5.35
C VAL A 174 13.02 3.95 -4.68
N TYR A 175 12.90 2.79 -5.33
CA TYR A 175 12.42 1.59 -4.66
C TYR A 175 13.20 0.36 -5.11
N TRP A 176 13.12 -0.68 -4.28
CA TRP A 176 13.73 -1.97 -4.55
C TRP A 176 12.71 -3.08 -4.32
N THR A 177 12.84 -4.16 -5.07
CA THR A 177 12.02 -5.36 -4.90
C THR A 177 12.89 -6.56 -4.56
N SER A 178 12.29 -7.58 -3.96
CA SER A 178 12.87 -8.90 -3.76
C SER A 178 12.00 -9.96 -4.42
N GLN A 179 12.57 -11.14 -4.67
CA GLN A 179 11.83 -12.29 -5.12
C GLN A 179 10.93 -12.83 -4.01
N LEU A 180 9.66 -13.05 -4.34
CA LEU A 180 8.69 -13.65 -3.44
C LEU A 180 9.18 -15.03 -2.96
N ILE A 181 9.05 -15.29 -1.65
CA ILE A 181 9.32 -16.61 -1.09
C ILE A 181 8.13 -17.52 -1.34
N GLN A 182 8.41 -18.72 -1.85
CA GLN A 182 7.39 -19.76 -1.93
C GLN A 182 7.29 -20.51 -0.59
N GLY A 183 6.07 -20.54 -0.05
CA GLY A 183 5.77 -21.17 1.24
C GLY A 183 5.83 -20.18 2.41
N GLY A 184 5.36 -20.61 3.59
CA GLY A 184 5.47 -19.81 4.80
C GLY A 184 6.91 -19.75 5.30
N ALA A 185 7.33 -18.59 5.80
CA ALA A 185 8.60 -18.40 6.46
C ALA A 185 8.39 -17.79 7.85
N ASP A 186 9.20 -18.24 8.81
CA ASP A 186 9.25 -17.61 10.12
C ASP A 186 9.92 -16.23 10.03
N CYS A 187 9.62 -15.37 11.01
CA CYS A 187 10.11 -13.98 11.07
C CYS A 187 11.15 -13.77 12.19
N PRO A 188 12.29 -14.50 12.24
CA PRO A 188 13.26 -14.28 13.31
C PRO A 188 13.96 -12.92 13.17
N SER A 189 14.25 -12.49 11.94
CA SER A 189 14.74 -11.15 11.55
C SER A 189 14.78 -11.04 10.01
N ASN A 190 14.94 -9.83 9.49
CA ASN A 190 15.24 -9.57 8.07
C ASN A 190 16.58 -8.81 7.98
N PRO A 191 17.69 -9.50 7.66
CA PRO A 191 19.02 -8.89 7.58
C PRO A 191 19.08 -7.74 6.57
N TRP A 192 19.91 -6.75 6.85
CA TRP A 192 20.17 -5.62 5.94
C TRP A 192 21.43 -5.87 5.12
N VAL A 193 21.43 -5.40 3.87
CA VAL A 193 22.61 -5.39 2.99
C VAL A 193 22.85 -3.99 2.43
N GLU A 194 24.11 -3.61 2.29
CA GLU A 194 24.49 -2.35 1.65
C GLU A 194 24.30 -2.44 0.13
N ARG A 195 23.81 -1.36 -0.46
CA ARG A 195 23.68 -1.13 -1.89
C ARG A 195 24.10 0.29 -2.21
N THR A 196 24.78 0.46 -3.34
CA THR A 196 25.12 1.77 -3.87
C THR A 196 24.14 2.10 -4.99
N LEU A 197 23.37 3.16 -4.79
CA LEU A 197 22.51 3.77 -5.80
C LEU A 197 23.35 4.74 -6.63
N GLN A 198 23.37 4.53 -7.95
CA GLN A 198 23.97 5.46 -8.90
C GLN A 198 22.89 6.40 -9.45
N LEU A 199 23.14 7.70 -9.35
CA LEU A 199 22.28 8.76 -9.88
C LEU A 199 22.86 9.32 -11.20
N ASP A 200 21.98 9.76 -12.09
CA ASP A 200 22.33 10.45 -13.32
C ASP A 200 22.90 11.85 -13.02
N GLN A 201 22.33 12.52 -12.02
CA GLN A 201 22.75 13.83 -11.52
C GLN A 201 23.21 13.77 -10.07
N VAL A 202 23.96 14.79 -9.62
CA VAL A 202 24.34 14.90 -8.20
C VAL A 202 23.08 15.04 -7.35
N LEU A 203 23.07 14.49 -6.13
CA LEU A 203 21.89 14.56 -5.26
C LEU A 203 21.43 16.01 -5.06
N GLY A 204 22.37 16.93 -4.85
CA GLY A 204 22.10 18.35 -4.66
C GLY A 204 21.19 18.60 -3.46
N ASP A 205 20.22 19.49 -3.65
CA ASP A 205 19.18 19.77 -2.67
C ASP A 205 17.95 18.86 -2.84
N ARG A 206 18.04 17.82 -3.70
CA ARG A 206 16.90 16.95 -4.00
C ARG A 206 16.58 16.04 -2.82
N THR A 207 15.29 15.84 -2.59
CA THR A 207 14.85 14.92 -1.53
C THR A 207 14.90 13.48 -2.01
N LEU A 208 15.54 12.60 -1.25
CA LEU A 208 15.53 11.17 -1.51
C LEU A 208 14.30 10.51 -0.86
N LEU A 209 13.46 9.89 -1.68
CA LEU A 209 12.18 9.31 -1.29
C LEU A 209 12.15 7.80 -1.52
N ASP A 210 11.54 7.06 -0.59
CA ASP A 210 11.14 5.67 -0.72
C ASP A 210 9.86 5.59 -1.57
N GLY A 211 9.99 4.99 -2.75
CA GLY A 211 8.89 4.76 -3.69
C GLY A 211 8.07 3.51 -3.39
N SER A 212 8.36 2.76 -2.33
CA SER A 212 7.55 1.58 -1.93
C SER A 212 6.21 1.96 -1.29
N THR A 213 6.02 3.24 -0.94
CA THR A 213 4.77 3.78 -0.38
C THR A 213 4.07 4.72 -1.35
N TRP A 214 2.78 4.96 -1.10
CA TRP A 214 2.02 5.96 -1.83
C TRP A 214 1.30 6.92 -0.87
N PRO A 215 1.63 8.23 -0.88
CA PRO A 215 2.70 8.85 -1.67
C PRO A 215 4.11 8.37 -1.25
N PRO A 216 5.15 8.60 -2.07
CA PRO A 216 6.53 8.35 -1.66
C PRO A 216 6.90 9.13 -0.40
N ALA A 217 7.67 8.53 0.50
CA ALA A 217 8.04 9.11 1.79
C ALA A 217 9.56 9.29 1.91
N PRO A 218 10.07 10.28 2.66
CA PRO A 218 11.51 10.47 2.82
C PRO A 218 12.23 9.24 3.38
N ILE A 219 13.36 8.87 2.75
CA ILE A 219 14.23 7.82 3.30
C ILE A 219 14.96 8.38 4.51
N THR A 220 14.84 7.69 5.64
CA THR A 220 15.49 8.07 6.89
C THR A 220 16.60 7.10 7.26
N LEU A 221 17.47 7.53 8.18
CA LEU A 221 18.34 6.61 8.89
C LEU A 221 17.45 5.72 9.76
N GLU A 222 17.57 4.41 9.61
CA GLU A 222 16.92 3.49 10.54
C GLU A 222 17.54 3.72 11.93
N THR A 223 16.73 4.18 12.89
CA THR A 223 17.14 4.11 14.29
C THR A 223 17.23 2.65 14.65
N ALA A 224 18.41 2.18 15.05
CA ALA A 224 18.62 0.81 15.51
C ALA A 224 17.53 0.46 16.55
N ASN A 225 16.55 -0.34 16.13
CA ASN A 225 15.55 -0.88 17.04
C ASN A 225 16.28 -1.94 17.87
N ASN A 226 16.69 -1.56 19.09
CA ASN A 226 17.21 -2.46 20.11
C ASN A 226 16.13 -3.42 20.61
#